data_AF-A0A836R8P9-F1
#
_entry.id   AF-A0A836R8P9-F1
#
_cell.length_a   1.000
_cell.length_b   1.000
_cell.length_c   1.000
_cell.angle_alpha   90.00
_cell.angle_beta   90.00
_cell.angle_gamma   90.00
#
_symmetry.space_group_name_H-M   'P 1'
#
loop_
_entity.id
_entity.type
_entity.pdbx_description
1 polymer ?
#
loop_
_entity_poly.entity_id
_entity_poly.type
_entity_poly.pdbx_seq_one_letter_code
_entity_poly.pdbx_strand_id
1 'polypeptide(L)'
;MISKIVKLFRQIEVILVKYYLGIDLGTTNLKIVIIDETGCYIDSVGLGYQILSPHPGWAEQNPILWWEKTVEAINKLLKKNTHKWKRY
;
A
#
# COMPACT_ATOMS: atom_id res chain seq x y z
N MET A 1 -21.07 -28.32 31.59
CA MET A 1 -21.81 -27.56 30.55
C MET A 1 -21.15 -26.22 30.23
N ILE A 2 -20.82 -25.40 31.24
CA ILE A 2 -20.11 -24.12 31.09
C ILE A 2 -18.69 -24.26 30.49
N SER A 3 -17.94 -25.32 30.81
CA SER A 3 -16.58 -25.53 30.25
C SER A 3 -16.55 -25.82 28.74
N LYS A 4 -17.64 -26.35 28.16
CA LYS A 4 -17.76 -26.53 26.70
C LYS A 4 -18.04 -25.20 26.00
N ILE A 5 -18.83 -24.32 26.60
CA ILE A 5 -19.13 -22.98 26.07
C ILE A 5 -17.87 -22.11 26.07
N VAL A 6 -17.06 -22.15 27.13
CA VAL A 6 -15.78 -21.41 27.21
C VAL A 6 -14.77 -21.92 26.17
N LYS A 7 -14.73 -23.23 25.88
CA LYS A 7 -13.90 -23.79 24.80
C LYS A 7 -14.37 -23.34 23.41
N LEU A 8 -15.67 -23.20 23.20
CA LEU A 8 -16.26 -22.77 21.92
C LEU A 8 -15.86 -21.32 21.57
N PHE A 9 -15.75 -20.43 22.57
CA PHE A 9 -15.29 -19.05 22.35
C PHE A 9 -13.77 -18.92 22.15
N ARG A 10 -12.98 -19.91 22.57
CA ARG A 10 -11.52 -19.94 22.36
C ARG A 10 -11.09 -20.42 20.97
N GLN A 11 -12.02 -20.88 20.13
CA GLN A 11 -11.74 -21.46 18.81
C GLN A 11 -11.98 -20.50 17.63
N ILE A 12 -12.22 -19.21 17.88
CA ILE A 12 -12.20 -18.22 16.82
C ILE A 12 -10.74 -17.79 16.63
N GLU A 13 -9.98 -18.57 15.86
CA GLU A 13 -8.70 -18.10 15.34
C GLU A 13 -9.00 -16.98 14.32
N VAL A 14 -8.71 -15.75 14.72
CA VAL A 14 -8.69 -14.63 13.78
C VAL A 14 -7.48 -14.83 12.88
N ILE A 15 -7.71 -15.29 11.65
CA ILE A 15 -6.65 -15.39 10.65
C ILE A 15 -6.31 -13.96 10.21
N LEU A 16 -5.16 -13.47 10.67
CA LEU A 16 -4.62 -12.20 10.19
C LEU A 16 -3.92 -12.44 8.86
N VAL A 17 -4.49 -11.89 7.79
CA VAL A 17 -3.85 -11.82 6.47
C VAL A 17 -2.81 -10.71 6.51
N LYS A 18 -1.60 -10.99 6.02
CA LYS A 18 -0.52 -9.99 6.01
C LYS A 18 -0.38 -9.45 4.60
N TYR A 19 -0.32 -8.12 4.50
CA TYR A 19 -0.06 -7.46 3.23
C TYR A 19 1.29 -6.75 3.29
N TYR A 20 1.99 -6.75 2.16
CA TYR A 20 3.24 -6.02 2.00
C TYR A 20 3.06 -4.90 0.99
N LEU A 21 3.57 -3.72 1.33
CA LEU A 21 3.56 -2.54 0.49
C LEU A 21 4.93 -2.35 -0.15
N GLY A 22 5.00 -2.37 -1.48
CA GLY A 22 6.18 -1.97 -2.23
C GLY A 22 6.06 -0.53 -2.70
N ILE A 23 7.13 0.25 -2.54
CA ILE A 23 7.22 1.64 -2.99
C ILE A 23 8.38 1.75 -3.97
N ASP A 24 8.08 2.22 -5.17
CA ASP A 24 9.04 2.47 -6.25
C ASP A 24 9.01 3.96 -6.61
N LEU A 25 10.05 4.69 -6.19
CA LEU A 25 10.20 6.13 -6.42
C LEU A 25 11.01 6.35 -7.71
N GLY A 26 10.32 6.37 -8.84
CA GLY A 26 10.94 6.57 -10.15
C GLY A 26 11.26 8.02 -10.48
N THR A 27 11.91 8.24 -11.62
CA THR A 27 12.31 9.60 -12.05
C THR A 27 11.13 10.46 -12.48
N THR A 28 10.04 9.90 -13.00
CA THR A 28 8.88 10.70 -13.48
C THR A 28 7.59 10.39 -12.74
N ASN A 29 7.56 9.24 -12.06
CA ASN A 29 6.41 8.80 -11.30
C ASN A 29 6.84 7.95 -10.11
N LEU A 30 6.01 7.98 -9.09
CA LEU A 30 6.00 7.04 -7.99
C LEU A 30 4.99 5.96 -8.32
N LYS A 31 5.34 4.71 -8.02
CA LYS A 31 4.42 3.58 -8.03
C LYS A 31 4.40 2.91 -6.66
N ILE A 32 3.21 2.57 -6.20
CA ILE A 32 2.99 1.77 -5.00
C ILE A 32 2.25 0.52 -5.40
N VAL A 33 2.71 -0.62 -4.90
CA VAL A 33 2.09 -1.94 -5.10
C VAL A 33 1.77 -2.56 -3.75
N ILE A 34 0.71 -3.34 -3.69
CA ILE A 34 0.42 -4.18 -2.54
C ILE A 34 0.29 -5.64 -2.97
N ILE A 35 0.91 -6.51 -2.19
CA ILE A 35 0.90 -7.96 -2.36
C ILE A 35 0.46 -8.62 -1.05
N ASP A 36 -0.07 -9.83 -1.11
CA ASP A 36 -0.33 -10.64 0.10
C ASP A 36 0.92 -11.41 0.54
N GLU A 37 0.78 -12.20 1.62
CA GLU A 37 1.88 -12.99 2.16
C GLU A 37 2.41 -14.10 1.25
N THR A 38 1.64 -14.48 0.23
CA THR A 38 2.06 -15.46 -0.78
C THR A 38 2.81 -14.81 -1.94
N GLY A 39 2.93 -13.48 -1.94
CA GLY A 39 3.50 -12.71 -3.05
C GLY A 39 2.50 -12.44 -4.17
N CYS A 40 1.21 -12.76 -3.98
CA CYS A 40 0.20 -12.49 -4.99
C CYS A 40 -0.08 -10.99 -5.08
N TYR A 41 -0.12 -10.48 -6.31
CA TYR A 41 -0.48 -9.09 -6.58
C TYR A 41 -1.92 -8.81 -6.19
N ILE A 42 -2.13 -7.75 -5.40
CA ILE A 42 -3.46 -7.31 -4.98
C ILE A 42 -3.88 -6.07 -5.76
N ASP A 43 -3.06 -5.01 -5.75
CA ASP A 43 -3.36 -3.77 -6.47
C ASP A 43 -2.13 -2.84 -6.56
N SER A 44 -2.25 -1.76 -7.34
CA SER A 44 -1.24 -0.70 -7.41
C SER A 44 -1.85 0.68 -7.72
N VAL A 45 -1.10 1.72 -7.34
CA VAL A 45 -1.38 3.13 -7.66
C VAL A 45 -0.10 3.79 -8.13
N GLY A 46 -0.17 4.59 -9.19
CA GLY A 46 0.92 5.41 -9.68
C GLY A 46 0.56 6.90 -9.67
N LEU A 47 1.51 7.76 -9.32
CA LEU A 47 1.36 9.22 -9.36
C LEU A 47 2.59 9.86 -9.99
N GLY A 48 2.37 10.76 -10.95
CA GLY A 48 3.42 11.57 -11.54
C GLY A 48 3.78 12.78 -10.68
N TYR A 49 4.98 13.30 -10.87
CA TYR A 49 5.45 14.59 -10.34
C TYR A 49 6.34 15.29 -11.36
N GLN A 50 6.43 16.60 -11.23
CA GLN A 50 7.16 17.45 -12.15
C GLN A 50 8.67 17.31 -11.95
N ILE A 51 9.41 17.22 -13.06
CA ILE A 51 10.86 17.43 -13.10
C ILE A 51 11.09 18.88 -13.49
N LEU A 52 11.94 19.56 -12.74
CA LEU A 52 12.37 20.92 -13.01
C LEU A 52 13.62 20.88 -13.88
N SER A 53 13.68 21.76 -14.88
CA SER A 53 14.87 21.93 -15.73
C SER A 53 15.19 23.43 -15.80
N PRO A 54 15.75 24.01 -14.72
CA PRO A 54 16.02 25.45 -14.67
C PRO A 54 17.10 25.88 -15.67
N HIS A 55 18.00 24.96 -16.04
CA HIS A 55 19.07 25.17 -17.01
C HIS A 55 19.18 24.00 -17.99
N PRO A 56 19.70 24.24 -19.22
CA PRO A 56 19.92 23.17 -20.19
C PRO A 56 20.77 22.03 -19.61
N GLY A 57 20.27 20.79 -19.76
CA GLY A 57 20.94 19.58 -19.26
C GLY A 57 20.69 19.27 -17.78
N TRP A 58 19.94 20.09 -17.05
CA TRP A 58 19.61 19.85 -15.65
C TRP A 58 18.26 19.14 -15.51
N ALA A 59 18.19 18.25 -14.53
CA ALA A 59 16.96 17.58 -14.10
C ALA A 59 16.93 17.56 -12.57
N GLU A 60 16.05 18.38 -11.99
CA GLU A 60 15.88 18.52 -10.56
C GLU A 60 14.48 18.09 -10.12
N GLN A 61 14.35 17.70 -8.86
CA GLN A 61 13.08 17.35 -8.24
C GLN A 61 12.98 17.99 -6.87
N ASN A 62 11.76 18.38 -6.50
CA ASN A 62 11.48 18.80 -5.14
C ASN A 62 11.27 17.54 -4.26
N PRO A 63 12.14 17.24 -3.28
CA PRO A 63 12.03 16.04 -2.45
C PRO A 63 10.76 16.03 -1.59
N ILE A 64 10.16 17.18 -1.31
CA ILE A 64 8.87 17.26 -0.61
C ILE A 64 7.77 16.56 -1.43
N LEU A 65 7.81 16.68 -2.76
CA LEU A 65 6.84 16.02 -3.64
C LEU A 65 6.95 14.49 -3.56
N TRP A 66 8.14 13.93 -3.31
CA TRP A 66 8.28 12.48 -3.13
C TRP A 66 7.46 12.01 -1.92
N TRP A 67 7.55 12.72 -0.81
CA TRP A 67 6.80 12.40 0.41
C TRP A 67 5.30 12.59 0.22
N GLU A 68 4.89 13.77 -0.28
CA GLU A 68 3.48 14.10 -0.48
C GLU A 68 2.80 13.11 -1.42
N LYS A 69 3.46 12.76 -2.54
CA LYS A 69 2.94 11.77 -3.50
C LYS A 69 2.93 10.37 -2.92
N THR A 70 3.89 10.01 -2.06
CA THR A 70 3.87 8.72 -1.36
C THR A 70 2.64 8.60 -0.47
N VAL A 71 2.40 9.59 0.39
CA VAL A 71 1.23 9.62 1.28
C VAL A 71 -0.08 9.64 0.47
N GLU A 72 -0.14 10.43 -0.61
CA GLU A 72 -1.30 10.49 -1.51
C GLU A 72 -1.59 9.13 -2.14
N ALA A 73 -0.57 8.46 -2.67
CA ALA A 73 -0.70 7.16 -3.34
C ALA A 73 -1.12 6.06 -2.35
N ILE A 74 -0.56 6.03 -1.13
CA ILE A 74 -0.97 5.09 -0.08
C ILE A 74 -2.46 5.29 0.26
N ASN A 75 -2.87 6.53 0.50
CA ASN A 75 -4.25 6.84 0.83
C ASN A 75 -5.21 6.46 -0.31
N LYS A 76 -4.83 6.70 -1.57
CA LYS A 76 -5.61 6.26 -2.74
C LYS A 76 -5.73 4.74 -2.81
N LEU A 77 -4.63 4.02 -2.59
CA LEU A 77 -4.60 2.56 -2.59
C LEU A 77 -5.49 1.98 -1.49
N LEU A 78 -5.42 2.54 -0.28
CA LEU A 78 -6.23 2.12 0.87
C LEU A 78 -7.72 2.36 0.62
N LYS A 79 -8.09 3.54 0.11
CA LYS A 79 -9.48 3.89 -0.23
C LYS A 79 -10.05 3.03 -1.36
N LYS A 80 -9.23 2.62 -2.32
CA LYS A 80 -9.65 1.74 -3.42
C LYS A 80 -9.97 0.32 -2.95
N ASN A 81 -9.35 -0.11 -1.85
CA ASN A 81 -9.40 -1.50 -1.39
C ASN A 81 -10.17 -1.71 -0.08
N THR A 82 -10.86 -0.70 0.46
CA THR A 82 -11.58 -0.71 1.76
C THR A 82 -12.45 -1.95 2.04
N HIS A 83 -12.96 -2.62 1.00
CA HIS A 83 -13.78 -3.84 1.14
C HIS A 83 -13.07 -5.15 0.79
N LYS A 84 -11.85 -5.10 0.23
CA LYS A 84 -11.07 -6.25 -0.25
C LYS A 84 -10.09 -6.81 0.78
N TRP A 85 -9.93 -6.14 1.93
CA TRP A 85 -9.00 -6.52 3.00
C TRP A 85 -9.38 -7.80 3.77
N LYS A 86 -10.40 -8.54 3.33
CA LYS A 86 -10.83 -9.80 3.91
C LYS A 86 -10.69 -10.88 2.85
N ARG A 87 -9.69 -11.75 2.98
CA ARG A 87 -9.78 -13.09 2.38
C ARG A 87 -10.69 -13.90 3.29
N TYR A 88 -11.70 -14.53 2.68
CA TYR A 88 -12.49 -15.59 3.29
C TYR A 88 -11.60 -16.79 3.62
#